data_AF-A0AA39NYB8-F1
#
_entry.id   AF-A0AA39NYB8-F1
#
_cell.length_a   1.000
_cell.length_b   1.000
_cell.length_c   1.000
_cell.angle_alpha   90.00
_cell.angle_beta   90.00
_cell.angle_gamma   90.00
#
_symmetry.space_group_name_H-M   'P 1'
#
loop_
_entity.id
_entity.type
_entity.pdbx_description
1 polymer ?
#
loop_
_entity_poly.entity_id
_entity_poly.type
_entity_poly.pdbx_seq_one_letter_code
_entity_poly.pdbx_strand_id
1 'polypeptide(L)'
;MSLWGVDYTYNVCRQNLWNWALDLIKDPTLQLYFVWDAIQLSKWNGQAFERFIDKPWTAQAFWDLQTKLPKGGKVLYYIIYADKMRLSSFGTAQGYPVIARLGNLKSSIRNGNGVSGGRVAGWLPVV
;
A
#
# COMPACT_ATOMS: atom_id res chain seq x y z
N MET A 1 15.73 -17.25 -19.76
CA MET A 1 15.50 -17.82 -18.41
C MET A 1 14.06 -17.54 -18.05
N SER A 2 13.16 -18.48 -18.35
CA SER A 2 11.71 -18.28 -18.17
C SER A 2 11.32 -18.55 -16.73
N LEU A 3 10.87 -17.51 -16.02
CA LEU A 3 10.27 -17.60 -14.69
C LEU A 3 8.86 -18.20 -14.80
N TRP A 4 8.73 -19.46 -15.21
CA TRP A 4 7.46 -20.17 -15.05
C TRP A 4 7.38 -20.64 -13.60
N GLY A 5 6.79 -19.81 -12.74
CA GLY A 5 6.36 -20.23 -11.42
C GLY A 5 5.22 -21.24 -11.57
N VAL A 6 5.16 -22.23 -10.68
CA VAL A 6 3.98 -23.08 -10.54
C VAL A 6 2.86 -22.23 -9.94
N ASP A 7 1.69 -22.23 -10.55
CA ASP A 7 0.52 -21.55 -9.99
C ASP A 7 0.01 -22.34 -8.78
N TYR A 8 -0.08 -21.67 -7.64
CA TYR A 8 -0.65 -22.25 -6.42
C TYR A 8 -1.96 -21.54 -6.07
N THR A 9 -2.99 -22.33 -5.78
CA THR A 9 -4.27 -21.83 -5.28
C THR A 9 -4.39 -22.15 -3.80
N TYR A 10 -4.58 -21.13 -2.98
CA TYR A 10 -4.78 -21.28 -1.53
C TYR A 10 -6.09 -20.63 -1.09
N ASN A 11 -6.78 -21.27 -0.16
CA ASN A 11 -7.86 -20.64 0.58
C ASN A 11 -7.24 -19.73 1.65
N VAL A 12 -7.34 -18.42 1.44
CA VAL A 12 -6.82 -17.43 2.38
C VAL A 12 -7.97 -16.76 3.15
N CYS A 13 -7.93 -16.84 4.47
CA CYS A 13 -8.77 -16.00 5.32
C CYS A 13 -8.26 -14.57 5.20
N ARG A 14 -9.11 -13.67 4.70
CA ARG A 14 -8.76 -12.27 4.47
C ARG A 14 -9.67 -11.31 5.19
N GLN A 15 -9.10 -10.21 5.64
CA GLN A 15 -9.89 -9.06 6.08
C GLN A 15 -10.47 -8.34 4.85
N ASN A 16 -11.68 -7.78 5.01
CA ASN A 16 -12.23 -6.88 4.01
C ASN A 16 -11.43 -5.56 4.00
N LEU A 17 -10.48 -5.47 3.07
CA LEU A 17 -9.60 -4.30 2.93
C LEU A 17 -10.36 -3.03 2.55
N TRP A 18 -11.49 -3.15 1.86
CA TRP A 18 -12.31 -2.00 1.49
C TRP A 18 -12.94 -1.37 2.72
N ASN A 19 -13.58 -2.18 3.58
CA ASN A 19 -14.16 -1.67 4.83
C ASN A 19 -13.07 -1.05 5.72
N TRP A 20 -11.93 -1.73 5.87
CA TRP A 20 -10.80 -1.17 6.63
C TRP A 20 -10.31 0.16 6.05
N ALA A 21 -10.18 0.28 4.72
CA ALA A 21 -9.77 1.53 4.11
C ALA A 21 -10.80 2.64 4.32
N LEU A 22 -12.10 2.32 4.21
CA LEU A 22 -13.16 3.27 4.51
C LEU A 22 -13.12 3.74 5.97
N ASP A 23 -12.83 2.87 6.92
CA ASP A 23 -12.67 3.25 8.33
C ASP A 23 -11.54 4.28 8.49
N LEU A 24 -10.40 4.06 7.84
CA LEU A 24 -9.28 5.01 7.88
C LEU A 24 -9.59 6.34 7.20
N ILE A 25 -10.31 6.32 6.07
CA ILE A 25 -10.70 7.52 5.32
C ILE A 25 -11.71 8.35 6.12
N LYS A 26 -12.62 7.69 6.84
CA LYS A 26 -13.67 8.34 7.64
C LYS A 26 -13.16 8.83 8.99
N ASP A 27 -12.01 8.35 9.46
CA ASP A 27 -11.41 8.79 10.71
C ASP A 27 -11.00 10.28 10.63
N PRO A 28 -11.66 11.17 11.40
CA PRO A 28 -11.38 12.61 11.34
C PRO A 28 -9.96 12.96 11.78
N THR A 29 -9.32 12.11 12.59
CA THR A 29 -7.93 12.31 13.03
C THR A 29 -6.93 12.00 11.91
N LEU A 30 -7.34 11.23 10.90
CA LEU A 30 -6.48 10.80 9.79
C LEU A 30 -6.72 11.59 8.51
N GLN A 31 -7.89 12.19 8.33
CA GLN A 31 -8.30 12.89 7.10
C GLN A 31 -7.26 13.92 6.61
N LEU A 32 -6.67 14.71 7.52
CA LEU A 32 -5.68 15.74 7.18
C LEU A 32 -4.34 15.18 6.67
N TYR A 33 -4.12 13.88 6.81
CA TYR A 33 -2.88 13.22 6.44
C TYR A 33 -2.98 12.41 5.15
N PHE A 34 -4.18 12.30 4.59
CA PHE A 34 -4.38 11.72 3.26
C PHE A 34 -3.96 12.69 2.17
N VAL A 35 -3.19 12.18 1.21
CA VAL A 35 -2.86 12.86 -0.04
C VAL A 35 -3.59 12.13 -1.16
N TRP A 36 -4.47 12.86 -1.84
CA TRP A 36 -5.35 12.31 -2.87
C TRP A 36 -4.90 12.62 -4.29
N ASP A 37 -4.10 13.68 -4.44
CA ASP A 37 -3.70 14.21 -5.72
C ASP A 37 -2.25 13.88 -6.01
N ALA A 38 -1.98 13.56 -7.28
CA ALA A 38 -0.64 13.37 -7.79
C ALA A 38 0.16 14.69 -7.67
N ILE A 39 1.40 14.59 -7.20
CA ILE A 39 2.29 15.74 -7.02
C ILE A 39 3.61 15.44 -7.74
N GLN A 40 3.96 16.23 -8.75
CA GLN A 40 5.28 16.11 -9.37
C GLN A 40 6.30 16.93 -8.59
N LEU A 41 7.37 16.29 -8.13
CA LEU A 41 8.46 16.93 -7.42
C LEU A 41 9.72 16.96 -8.28
N SER A 42 10.40 18.10 -8.28
CA SER A 42 11.69 18.29 -8.93
C SER A 42 12.65 19.03 -8.01
N LYS A 43 13.94 18.69 -8.09
CA LYS A 43 15.01 19.34 -7.33
C LYS A 43 16.08 19.86 -8.29
N TRP A 44 16.60 21.06 -8.04
CA TRP A 44 17.75 21.58 -8.75
C TRP A 44 19.03 20.84 -8.35
N ASN A 45 19.76 20.29 -9.31
CA ASN A 45 21.01 19.55 -9.08
C ASN A 45 22.28 20.39 -9.31
N GLY A 46 22.15 21.68 -9.65
CA GLY A 46 23.27 22.55 -10.06
C GLY A 46 23.31 22.84 -11.56
N GLN A 47 22.64 22.05 -12.39
CA GLN A 47 22.58 22.18 -13.86
C GLN A 47 21.15 22.14 -14.41
N ALA A 48 20.30 21.30 -13.85
CA ALA A 48 18.92 21.10 -14.27
C ALA A 48 18.01 20.77 -13.09
N PHE A 49 16.71 20.92 -13.29
CA PHE A 49 15.70 20.35 -12.41
C PHE A 49 15.52 18.87 -12.74
N GLU A 50 15.83 18.02 -11.77
CA GLU A 50 15.63 16.58 -11.88
C GLU A 50 14.40 16.14 -11.10
N ARG A 51 13.59 15.28 -11.71
CA ARG A 51 12.43 14.68 -11.05
C ARG A 51 12.89 13.60 -10.08
N PHE A 52 12.22 13.53 -8.93
CA PHE A 52 12.42 12.44 -7.98
C PHE A 52 11.10 11.91 -7.43
N ILE A 53 11.16 10.71 -6.85
CA ILE A 53 10.03 10.02 -6.25
C ILE A 53 10.39 9.74 -4.80
N ASP A 54 9.55 10.22 -3.87
CA ASP A 54 9.68 9.95 -2.43
C ASP A 54 8.42 9.29 -1.86
N LYS A 55 7.26 9.53 -2.48
CA LYS A 55 5.98 9.01 -2.02
C LYS A 55 5.20 8.40 -3.19
N PRO A 56 4.22 7.51 -2.93
CA PRO A 56 3.44 6.92 -4.01
C PRO A 56 2.78 7.97 -4.91
N TRP A 57 2.19 9.01 -4.34
CA TRP A 57 1.56 10.11 -5.07
C TRP A 57 2.53 11.01 -5.85
N THR A 58 3.85 10.84 -5.68
CA THR A 58 4.86 11.57 -6.48
C THR A 58 5.35 10.79 -7.70
N ALA A 59 5.00 9.51 -7.78
CA ALA A 59 5.39 8.65 -8.89
C ALA A 59 4.55 8.92 -10.15
N GLN A 60 5.16 8.69 -11.33
CA GLN A 60 4.46 8.81 -12.61
C GLN A 60 3.25 7.87 -12.71
N ALA A 61 3.35 6.65 -12.18
CA ALA A 61 2.25 5.69 -12.21
C ALA A 61 0.98 6.20 -11.49
N PHE A 62 1.14 6.94 -10.38
CA PHE A 62 -0.01 7.52 -9.67
C PHE A 62 -0.66 8.64 -10.51
N TRP A 63 0.16 9.47 -11.15
CA TRP A 63 -0.29 10.50 -12.10
C TRP A 63 -1.08 9.88 -13.25
N ASP A 64 -0.52 8.86 -13.90
CA ASP A 64 -1.16 8.20 -15.04
C ASP A 64 -2.49 7.55 -14.67
N LEU A 65 -2.56 6.95 -13.48
CA LEU A 65 -3.82 6.41 -12.95
C LEU A 65 -4.83 7.52 -12.72
N GLN A 66 -4.43 8.62 -12.08
CA GLN A 66 -5.33 9.74 -11.79
C GLN A 66 -5.87 10.39 -13.07
N THR A 67 -5.07 10.54 -14.12
CA THR A 67 -5.52 11.09 -15.42
C THR A 67 -6.54 10.18 -16.12
N LYS A 68 -6.53 8.88 -15.84
CA LYS A 68 -7.48 7.91 -16.42
C LYS A 68 -8.79 7.83 -15.65
N LEU A 69 -8.88 8.40 -14.44
CA LEU A 69 -10.11 8.38 -13.66
C LEU A 69 -11.15 9.37 -14.21
N PRO A 70 -12.46 9.10 -14.01
CA PRO A 70 -13.50 10.07 -14.27
C PRO A 70 -13.29 11.37 -13.50
N LYS A 71 -13.90 12.47 -13.97
CA LYS A 71 -13.84 13.77 -13.29
C LYS A 71 -14.25 13.63 -11.81
N GLY A 72 -13.38 14.06 -10.91
CA GLY A 72 -13.58 13.97 -9.45
C GLY A 72 -13.13 12.65 -8.83
N GLY A 73 -12.76 11.64 -9.62
CA GLY A 73 -12.18 10.39 -9.13
C GLY A 73 -10.83 10.61 -8.47
N LYS A 74 -10.57 9.89 -7.38
CA LYS A 74 -9.30 9.90 -6.64
C LYS A 74 -8.71 8.49 -6.59
N VAL A 75 -7.38 8.42 -6.66
CA VAL A 75 -6.66 7.15 -6.56
C VAL A 75 -6.56 6.75 -5.09
N LEU A 76 -7.05 5.56 -4.75
CA LEU A 76 -6.79 4.89 -3.47
C LEU A 76 -5.70 3.83 -3.68
N TYR A 77 -4.50 4.10 -3.16
CA TYR A 77 -3.33 3.28 -3.40
C TYR A 77 -3.12 2.27 -2.27
N TYR A 78 -3.19 0.98 -2.56
CA TYR A 78 -2.86 -0.07 -1.61
C TYR A 78 -1.41 -0.52 -1.79
N ILE A 79 -0.69 -0.66 -0.68
CA ILE A 79 0.56 -1.41 -0.62
C ILE A 79 0.27 -2.72 0.08
N ILE A 80 0.49 -3.84 -0.60
CA ILE A 80 0.26 -5.18 -0.08
C ILE A 80 1.56 -5.96 -0.24
N TYR A 81 2.04 -6.56 0.84
CA TYR A 81 3.24 -7.41 0.81
C TYR A 81 3.13 -8.52 1.85
N ALA A 82 3.73 -9.68 1.55
CA ALA A 82 3.90 -10.75 2.54
C ALA A 82 5.20 -10.51 3.30
N ASP A 83 5.13 -10.49 4.63
CA ASP A 83 6.31 -10.33 5.49
C ASP A 83 6.88 -11.70 5.87
N LYS A 84 7.87 -12.16 5.12
CA LYS A 84 8.52 -13.46 5.36
C LYS A 84 9.16 -13.57 6.75
N MET A 85 9.60 -12.45 7.32
CA MET A 85 10.30 -12.44 8.61
C MET A 85 9.35 -12.60 9.80
N ARG A 86 8.05 -12.38 9.60
CA ARG A 86 7.05 -12.48 10.66
C ARG A 86 6.23 -13.76 10.55
N LEU A 87 6.88 -14.92 10.67
CA LEU A 87 6.20 -16.21 10.64
C LEU A 87 5.23 -16.34 11.84
N SER A 88 3.98 -16.70 11.58
CA SER A 88 3.03 -17.11 12.62
C SER A 88 2.76 -18.61 12.52
N SER A 89 2.74 -19.28 13.66
CA SER A 89 2.34 -20.68 13.80
C SER A 89 0.93 -20.77 14.39
N PHE A 90 0.05 -21.48 13.68
CA PHE A 90 -1.27 -21.88 14.18
C PHE A 90 -1.31 -23.42 14.21
N GLY A 91 -0.87 -24.01 15.32
CA GLY A 91 -0.69 -25.45 15.43
C GLY A 91 0.41 -25.94 14.49
N THR A 92 0.06 -26.83 13.55
CA THR A 92 0.99 -27.38 12.54
C THR A 92 1.12 -26.50 11.29
N ALA A 93 0.27 -25.49 11.12
CA ALA A 93 0.29 -24.60 9.96
C ALA A 93 1.17 -23.37 10.21
N GLN A 94 1.97 -23.00 9.22
CA GLN A 94 2.78 -21.79 9.20
C GLN A 94 2.33 -20.85 8.08
N GLY A 95 2.37 -19.55 8.33
CA GLY A 95 2.03 -18.55 7.32
C GLY A 95 2.80 -17.25 7.48
N TYR A 96 3.08 -16.61 6.35
CA TYR A 96 3.61 -15.25 6.30
C TYR A 96 2.44 -14.25 6.31
N PRO A 97 2.40 -13.27 7.22
CA PRO A 97 1.35 -12.29 7.28
C PRO A 97 1.43 -11.42 6.03
N VAL A 98 0.30 -11.30 5.36
CA VAL A 98 0.11 -10.33 4.29
C VAL A 98 -0.28 -9.02 4.94
N ILE A 99 0.54 -7.99 4.80
CA ILE A 99 0.32 -6.66 5.37
C ILE A 99 -0.23 -5.73 4.29
N ALA A 100 -1.31 -5.04 4.60
CA ALA A 100 -1.87 -3.96 3.79
C ALA A 100 -1.58 -2.59 4.44
N ARG A 101 -1.31 -1.59 3.59
CA ARG A 101 -1.13 -0.18 3.96
C ARG A 101 -1.77 0.72 2.90
N LEU A 102 -2.30 1.87 3.30
CA LEU A 102 -2.76 2.90 2.36
C LEU A 102 -1.64 3.85 1.99
N GLY A 103 -1.22 3.85 0.72
CA GLY A 103 -0.17 4.69 0.18
C GLY A 103 -0.50 6.17 0.07
N ASN A 104 -1.76 6.55 0.29
CA ASN A 104 -2.22 7.93 0.39
C ASN A 104 -1.85 8.57 1.74
N LEU A 105 -1.53 7.78 2.76
CA LEU A 105 -1.10 8.30 4.06
C LEU A 105 0.39 8.64 4.06
N LYS A 106 0.74 9.74 4.73
CA LYS A 106 2.15 10.12 5.00
C LYS A 106 2.91 8.96 5.63
N SER A 107 4.17 8.78 5.21
CA SER A 107 5.01 7.66 5.63
C SER A 107 5.20 7.58 7.14
N SER A 108 5.29 8.74 7.82
CA SER A 108 5.39 8.82 9.28
C SER A 108 4.18 8.21 10.00
N ILE A 109 3.00 8.26 9.36
CA ILE A 109 1.75 7.77 9.93
C ILE A 109 1.53 6.32 9.51
N ARG A 110 1.64 6.05 8.20
CA ARG A 110 1.44 4.71 7.63
C ARG A 110 2.42 3.66 8.13
N ASN A 111 3.64 4.09 8.51
CA ASN A 111 4.66 3.21 9.08
C ASN A 111 4.67 3.25 10.62
N GLY A 112 3.76 3.98 11.25
CA GLY A 112 3.62 4.02 12.70
C GLY A 112 2.90 2.79 13.26
N ASN A 113 2.88 2.70 14.59
CA ASN A 113 2.23 1.60 15.32
C ASN A 113 0.75 1.89 15.69
N GLY A 114 0.22 3.04 15.26
CA GLY A 114 -1.16 3.45 15.53
C GLY A 114 -2.20 2.81 14.61
N VAL A 115 -3.45 3.24 14.75
CA VAL A 115 -4.62 2.75 13.96
C VAL A 115 -4.41 2.86 12.45
N SER A 116 -3.64 3.86 12.02
CA SER A 116 -3.28 4.16 10.63
C SER A 116 -2.07 3.40 10.08
N GLY A 117 -1.46 2.54 10.90
CA GLY A 117 -0.35 1.67 10.51
C GLY A 117 -0.77 0.53 9.58
N GLY A 118 0.19 -0.36 9.31
CA GLY A 118 -0.09 -1.55 8.51
C GLY A 118 -1.01 -2.53 9.22
N ARG A 119 -1.97 -3.11 8.48
CA ARG A 119 -2.91 -4.11 9.00
C ARG A 119 -2.69 -5.46 8.35
N VAL A 120 -2.83 -6.54 9.12
CA VAL A 120 -2.80 -7.89 8.57
C VAL A 120 -4.05 -8.08 7.71
N ALA A 121 -3.84 -8.25 6.41
CA ALA A 121 -4.85 -8.52 5.40
C ALA A 121 -5.21 -10.01 5.33
N GLY A 122 -4.28 -10.88 5.72
CA GLY A 122 -4.43 -12.33 5.70
C GLY A 122 -3.10 -13.04 5.94
N TRP A 123 -3.06 -14.33 5.68
CA TRP A 123 -1.86 -15.17 5.84
C TRP A 123 -1.58 -15.93 4.54
N LEU A 124 -0.36 -15.82 4.05
CA LEU A 124 0.15 -16.59 2.93
C LEU A 124 0.71 -17.92 3.49
N PRO A 125 0.14 -19.08 3.13
CA PRO A 125 0.63 -20.36 3.64
C PRO A 125 2.09 -20.61 3.26
N VAL A 126 2.82 -21.27 4.16
CA VAL A 126 4.12 -21.87 3.85
C VAL A 126 3.86 -23.32 3.46
N VAL A 127 4.25 -23.68 2.24
CA VAL A 127 4.22 -25.06 1.70
C VAL A 127 5.63 -25.63 1.61
#